data_AF-D3IP10-F1
#
_entry.id   AF-D3IP10-F1
#
_cell.length_a   1.000
_cell.length_b   1.000
_cell.length_c   1.000
_cell.angle_alpha   90.00
_cell.angle_beta   90.00
_cell.angle_gamma   90.00
#
_symmetry.space_group_name_H-M   'P 1'
#
loop_
_entity.id
_entity.type
_entity.pdbx_description
1 polymer ?
#
loop_
_entity_poly.entity_id
_entity_poly.type
_entity_poly.pdbx_seq_one_letter_code
_entity_poly.pdbx_strand_id
1 'polypeptide(L)'
;QVPEFHEDFYIPIPLDVHNLSGYSPFLVPQDHLGNQGVFMAMAVFMFFIFIGGTSINILTIVCTIQFKKLRSHLNYILVNLAIANLFVAIFGSPLSFYSFFNRYFIFGPTACKIEGFLATLGGMVSLWSLAVVAFERWLVICKPLGNFTFKTPHAIAGCILPWISASAASLPPLFGWSRYIPEGLQCSCGPDWYTTNNKYNNESYVMFLFCFCFAVPFGTIMFCYGQLLITLKLAAKAQADSASTQKAEREVTKMVVVMVFGFLLCWAPYASFSLWIVSHHGETFDLRMATIPSCLSKASTVYNPVIYVLMNKQFRSCMMKMVCGKNIEEDEASTSSQVTQVSSVAPE
;
A
#
# COMPACT_ATOMS: atom_id res chain seq x y z
N GLN A 1 20.65 35.22 -18.14
CA GLN A 1 20.41 33.80 -18.43
C GLN A 1 19.30 33.35 -17.52
N VAL A 2 18.14 33.01 -18.08
CA VAL A 2 17.09 32.29 -17.33
C VAL A 2 17.75 31.00 -16.83
N PRO A 3 17.75 30.68 -15.53
CA PRO A 3 18.27 29.40 -15.07
C PRO A 3 17.49 28.34 -15.85
N GLU A 4 18.22 27.53 -16.60
CA GLU A 4 17.66 26.40 -17.31
C GLU A 4 16.87 25.60 -16.27
N PHE A 5 15.54 25.64 -16.34
CA PHE A 5 14.71 24.91 -15.42
C PHE A 5 15.15 23.46 -15.54
N HIS A 6 15.71 22.88 -14.46
CA HIS A 6 15.90 21.44 -14.40
C HIS A 6 14.57 20.83 -14.84
N GLU A 7 14.60 19.92 -15.82
CA GLU A 7 13.36 19.43 -16.45
C GLU A 7 12.36 18.88 -15.42
N ASP A 8 12.83 18.52 -14.22
CA ASP A 8 12.05 18.01 -13.09
C ASP A 8 11.34 19.10 -12.24
N PHE A 9 11.40 20.37 -12.61
CA PHE A 9 10.75 21.49 -11.91
C PHE A 9 9.31 21.68 -12.40
N TYR A 10 8.34 21.61 -11.48
CA TYR A 10 6.94 21.93 -11.74
C TYR A 10 6.31 22.60 -10.52
N ILE A 11 5.56 23.68 -10.75
CA ILE A 11 4.71 24.30 -9.73
C ILE A 11 3.25 24.09 -10.15
N PRO A 12 2.42 23.44 -9.31
CA PRO A 12 1.04 23.06 -9.64
C PRO A 12 0.05 24.22 -9.68
N ILE A 13 0.48 25.47 -9.43
CA ILE A 13 -0.35 26.66 -9.44
C ILE A 13 0.32 27.73 -10.31
N PRO A 14 -0.43 28.45 -11.17
CA PRO A 14 0.10 29.62 -11.87
C PRO A 14 0.53 30.69 -10.85
N LEU A 15 1.80 31.06 -10.87
CA LEU A 15 2.35 32.16 -10.08
C LEU A 15 2.56 33.37 -11.00
N ASP A 16 1.95 34.51 -10.69
CA ASP A 16 2.17 35.78 -11.39
C ASP A 16 3.46 36.43 -10.91
N VAL A 17 4.61 35.84 -11.26
CA VAL A 17 5.93 36.29 -10.83
C VAL A 17 6.92 36.31 -11.99
N HIS A 18 7.70 37.39 -12.11
CA HIS A 18 8.73 37.54 -13.15
C HIS A 18 9.89 36.55 -13.02
N ASN A 19 10.06 35.90 -11.87
CA ASN A 19 11.13 34.94 -11.62
C ASN A 19 10.63 33.65 -10.95
N LEU A 20 10.13 32.70 -11.77
CA LEU A 20 9.69 31.38 -11.30
C LEU A 20 10.82 30.58 -10.61
N SER A 21 12.08 30.77 -11.01
CA SER A 21 13.22 30.04 -10.43
C SER A 21 13.51 30.42 -8.97
N GLY A 22 13.02 31.59 -8.53
CA GLY A 22 13.05 31.99 -7.11
C GLY A 22 12.11 31.18 -6.21
N TYR A 23 11.22 30.37 -6.78
CA TYR A 23 10.24 29.54 -6.05
C TYR A 23 10.53 28.04 -6.14
N SER A 24 11.77 27.65 -6.47
CA SER A 24 12.16 26.25 -6.57
C SER A 24 11.83 25.44 -5.30
N PRO A 25 11.09 24.31 -5.41
CA PRO A 25 10.76 23.44 -4.27
C PRO A 25 12.00 22.75 -3.69
N PHE A 26 13.15 22.89 -4.35
CA PHE A 26 14.43 22.35 -3.90
C PHE A 26 15.32 23.38 -3.20
N LEU A 27 15.01 24.69 -3.33
CA LEU A 27 15.88 25.76 -2.85
C LEU A 27 15.23 26.61 -1.77
N VAL A 28 13.90 26.78 -1.79
CA VAL A 28 13.20 27.71 -0.90
C VAL A 28 11.93 27.11 -0.28
N PRO A 29 11.59 27.50 0.96
CA PRO A 29 10.29 27.19 1.59
C PRO A 29 9.10 27.59 0.72
N GLN A 30 8.09 26.71 0.67
CA GLN A 30 6.92 26.83 -0.19
C GLN A 30 5.73 27.45 0.57
N ASP A 31 5.99 28.54 1.30
CA ASP A 31 5.00 29.22 2.16
C ASP A 31 3.80 29.80 1.40
N HIS A 32 3.94 29.97 0.10
CA HIS A 32 2.87 30.42 -0.79
C HIS A 32 1.87 29.29 -1.14
N LEU A 33 2.21 28.02 -0.90
CA LEU A 33 1.36 26.87 -1.23
C LEU A 33 0.44 26.45 -0.07
N GLY A 34 0.72 26.89 1.15
CA GLY A 34 -0.07 26.52 2.32
C GLY A 34 0.37 27.26 3.58
N ASN A 35 -0.49 27.26 4.61
CA ASN A 35 -0.11 27.86 5.88
C ASN A 35 0.83 26.93 6.67
N GLN A 36 1.61 27.51 7.58
CA GLN A 36 2.57 26.77 8.40
C GLN A 36 1.93 25.65 9.23
N GLY A 37 0.67 25.83 9.65
CA GLY A 37 -0.08 24.82 10.41
C GLY A 37 -0.31 23.52 9.62
N VAL A 38 -0.63 23.61 8.33
CA VAL A 38 -0.82 22.43 7.46
C VAL A 38 0.50 21.70 7.25
N PHE A 39 1.59 22.42 6.97
CA PHE A 39 2.92 21.81 6.85
C PHE A 39 3.31 21.05 8.13
N MET A 40 3.13 21.67 9.30
CA MET A 40 3.45 21.04 10.58
C MET A 40 2.56 19.83 10.86
N ALA A 41 1.26 19.90 10.54
CA ALA A 41 0.35 18.77 10.69
C ALA A 41 0.79 17.57 9.81
N MET A 42 1.18 17.84 8.56
CA MET A 42 1.69 16.80 7.65
C MET A 42 3.04 16.24 8.11
N ALA A 43 3.93 17.08 8.65
CA ALA A 43 5.20 16.63 9.24
C ALA A 43 4.94 15.65 10.40
N VAL A 44 4.08 16.04 11.36
CA VAL A 44 3.72 15.18 12.50
C VAL A 44 3.10 13.86 12.01
N PHE A 45 2.21 13.91 11.03
CA PHE A 45 1.61 12.71 10.44
C PHE A 45 2.65 11.79 9.79
N MET A 46 3.57 12.34 8.99
CA MET A 46 4.67 11.58 8.38
C MET A 46 5.64 10.99 9.39
N PHE A 47 5.89 11.69 10.49
CA PHE A 47 6.70 11.17 11.59
C PHE A 47 6.05 9.93 12.22
N PHE A 48 4.73 9.95 12.46
CA PHE A 48 4.00 8.77 12.94
C PHE A 48 4.06 7.60 11.95
N ILE A 49 3.93 7.87 10.65
CA ILE A 49 4.06 6.83 9.62
C ILE A 49 5.48 6.26 9.62
N PHE A 50 6.51 7.09 9.70
CA PHE A 50 7.89 6.65 9.74
C PHE A 50 8.15 5.71 10.93
N ILE A 51 7.83 6.16 12.15
CA ILE A 51 8.10 5.38 13.36
C ILE A 51 7.20 4.14 13.42
N GLY A 52 5.89 4.31 13.24
CA GLY A 52 4.92 3.23 13.31
C GLY A 52 5.11 2.20 12.21
N GLY A 53 5.30 2.66 10.97
CA GLY A 53 5.49 1.82 9.79
C GLY A 53 6.79 1.03 9.87
N THR A 54 7.91 1.68 10.21
CA THR A 54 9.18 0.98 10.39
C THR A 54 9.09 -0.06 11.50
N SER A 55 8.54 0.32 12.66
CA SER A 55 8.46 -0.56 13.83
C SER A 55 7.62 -1.81 13.56
N ILE A 56 6.40 -1.66 13.04
CA ILE A 56 5.48 -2.80 12.87
C ILE A 56 5.93 -3.75 11.75
N ASN A 57 6.53 -3.24 10.68
CA ASN A 57 7.01 -4.08 9.58
C ASN A 57 8.29 -4.83 9.98
N ILE A 58 9.23 -4.19 10.70
CA ILE A 58 10.39 -4.91 11.29
C ILE A 58 9.90 -5.99 12.24
N LEU A 59 8.96 -5.66 13.13
CA LEU A 59 8.41 -6.60 14.10
C LEU A 59 7.76 -7.82 13.41
N THR A 60 7.07 -7.59 12.29
CA THR A 60 6.46 -8.65 11.47
C THR A 60 7.52 -9.61 10.92
N ILE A 61 8.62 -9.08 10.40
CA ILE A 61 9.73 -9.88 9.86
C ILE A 61 10.43 -10.65 10.98
N VAL A 62 10.82 -9.97 12.06
CA VAL A 62 11.52 -10.57 13.21
C VAL A 62 10.68 -11.68 13.86
N CYS A 63 9.38 -11.43 14.07
CA CYS A 63 8.45 -12.43 14.61
C CYS A 63 8.43 -13.69 13.73
N THR A 64 8.37 -13.53 12.41
CA THR A 64 8.37 -14.67 11.48
C THR A 64 9.66 -15.48 11.52
N ILE A 65 10.80 -14.80 11.66
CA ILE A 65 12.11 -15.46 11.79
C ILE A 65 12.18 -16.24 13.11
N GLN A 66 11.76 -15.62 14.21
CA GLN A 66 11.85 -16.21 15.55
C GLN A 66 10.93 -17.43 15.72
N PHE A 67 9.68 -17.35 15.25
CA PHE A 67 8.69 -18.40 15.47
C PHE A 67 8.54 -19.31 14.25
N LYS A 68 9.07 -20.54 14.34
CA LYS A 68 8.95 -21.57 13.27
C LYS A 68 7.50 -21.79 12.81
N LYS A 69 6.52 -21.68 13.71
CA LYS A 69 5.08 -21.80 13.41
C LYS A 69 4.59 -20.79 12.35
N LEU A 70 5.23 -19.61 12.26
CA LEU A 70 4.88 -18.58 11.29
C LEU A 70 5.56 -18.79 9.93
N ARG A 71 6.51 -19.71 9.79
CA ARG A 71 7.22 -19.97 8.52
C ARG A 71 6.44 -20.94 7.62
N SER A 72 5.14 -20.69 7.49
CA SER A 72 4.28 -21.37 6.54
C SER A 72 4.28 -20.63 5.21
N HIS A 73 4.10 -21.36 4.11
CA HIS A 73 4.00 -20.79 2.77
C HIS A 73 2.88 -19.73 2.65
N LEU A 74 1.82 -19.81 3.49
CA LEU A 74 0.74 -18.81 3.54
C LEU A 74 1.17 -17.47 4.15
N ASN A 75 2.29 -17.43 4.87
CA ASN A 75 2.80 -16.22 5.53
C ASN A 75 3.93 -15.55 4.74
N TYR A 76 4.43 -16.17 3.67
CA TYR A 76 5.51 -15.60 2.85
C TYR A 76 5.10 -14.28 2.22
N ILE A 77 3.86 -14.20 1.74
CA ILE A 77 3.31 -12.97 1.16
C ILE A 77 3.14 -11.85 2.19
N LEU A 78 2.92 -12.18 3.48
CA LEU A 78 2.86 -11.19 4.56
C LEU A 78 4.25 -10.62 4.88
N VAL A 79 5.29 -11.45 4.79
CA VAL A 79 6.67 -10.99 4.91
C VAL A 79 7.06 -10.15 3.68
N ASN A 80 6.64 -10.55 2.48
CA ASN A 80 6.83 -9.77 1.25
C ASN A 80 6.22 -8.37 1.37
N LEU A 81 4.98 -8.31 1.86
CA LEU A 81 4.27 -7.07 2.17
C LEU A 81 5.04 -6.21 3.20
N ALA A 82 5.58 -6.83 4.26
CA ALA A 82 6.36 -6.11 5.26
C ALA A 82 7.65 -5.51 4.68
N ILE A 83 8.36 -6.26 3.84
CA ILE A 83 9.56 -5.78 3.13
C ILE A 83 9.20 -4.59 2.22
N ALA A 84 8.12 -4.71 1.44
CA ALA A 84 7.64 -3.64 0.57
C ALA A 84 7.29 -2.35 1.33
N ASN A 85 6.59 -2.48 2.46
CA ASN A 85 6.24 -1.35 3.31
C ASN A 85 7.47 -0.68 3.94
N LEU A 86 8.56 -1.44 4.21
CA LEU A 86 9.81 -0.86 4.70
C LEU A 86 10.49 0.04 3.67
N PHE A 87 10.36 -0.21 2.36
CA PHE A 87 10.86 0.72 1.35
C PHE A 87 10.20 2.10 1.50
N VAL A 88 8.88 2.12 1.63
CA VAL A 88 8.13 3.38 1.80
C VAL A 88 8.42 4.01 3.16
N ALA A 89 8.43 3.23 4.23
CA ALA A 89 8.61 3.73 5.59
C ALA A 89 10.04 4.25 5.86
N ILE A 90 11.08 3.62 5.30
CA ILE A 90 12.50 4.00 5.56
C ILE A 90 12.99 5.06 4.57
N PHE A 91 12.54 5.04 3.30
CA PHE A 91 13.05 5.95 2.28
C PHE A 91 12.06 7.06 1.89
N GLY A 92 10.75 6.82 2.00
CA GLY A 92 9.72 7.82 1.68
C GLY A 92 9.37 8.70 2.88
N SER A 93 8.80 8.08 3.92
CA SER A 93 8.25 8.79 5.07
C SER A 93 9.21 9.75 5.80
N PRO A 94 10.49 9.42 6.08
CA PRO A 94 11.39 10.36 6.75
C PRO A 94 11.81 11.52 5.85
N LEU A 95 11.97 11.30 4.54
CA LEU A 95 12.24 12.38 3.58
C LEU A 95 11.04 13.32 3.51
N SER A 96 9.82 12.79 3.44
CA SER A 96 8.60 13.60 3.49
C SER A 96 8.48 14.36 4.82
N PHE A 97 8.69 13.70 5.96
CA PHE A 97 8.66 14.33 7.29
C PHE A 97 9.60 15.54 7.36
N TYR A 98 10.87 15.34 6.99
CA TYR A 98 11.87 16.40 7.09
C TYR A 98 11.58 17.53 6.09
N SER A 99 11.05 17.20 4.91
CA SER A 99 10.65 18.19 3.91
C SER A 99 9.44 19.02 4.38
N PHE A 100 8.40 18.38 4.94
CA PHE A 100 7.25 19.11 5.50
C PHE A 100 7.65 19.99 6.68
N PHE A 101 8.57 19.53 7.53
CA PHE A 101 9.09 20.33 8.64
C PHE A 101 9.81 21.60 8.16
N ASN A 102 10.57 21.50 7.07
CA ASN A 102 11.26 22.63 6.45
C ASN A 102 10.39 23.43 5.47
N ARG A 103 9.22 22.89 5.09
CA ARG A 103 8.24 23.44 4.12
C ARG A 103 8.67 23.43 2.66
N TYR A 104 9.67 22.61 2.31
CA TYR A 104 10.12 22.38 0.93
C TYR A 104 10.93 21.08 0.83
N PHE A 105 11.12 20.56 -0.38
CA PHE A 105 11.90 19.35 -0.62
C PHE A 105 13.42 19.64 -0.61
N ILE A 106 13.98 19.73 0.59
CA ILE A 106 15.37 20.12 0.83
C ILE A 106 16.44 19.18 0.25
N PHE A 107 16.10 17.92 -0.03
CA PHE A 107 17.07 16.91 -0.46
C PHE A 107 17.46 16.99 -1.95
N GLY A 108 16.83 17.89 -2.71
CA GLY A 108 17.14 18.13 -4.12
C GLY A 108 16.55 17.10 -5.10
N PRO A 109 16.77 17.31 -6.41
CA PRO A 109 16.08 16.55 -7.46
C PRO A 109 16.41 15.06 -7.49
N THR A 110 17.66 14.68 -7.24
CA THR A 110 18.08 13.26 -7.24
C THR A 110 17.38 12.48 -6.13
N ALA A 111 17.32 13.05 -4.92
CA ALA A 111 16.61 12.42 -3.81
C ALA A 111 15.11 12.34 -4.06
N CYS A 112 14.52 13.32 -4.76
CA CYS A 112 13.12 13.29 -5.18
C CYS A 112 12.82 12.11 -6.12
N LYS A 113 13.70 11.86 -7.09
CA LYS A 113 13.58 10.68 -7.98
C LYS A 113 13.68 9.37 -7.20
N ILE A 114 14.62 9.28 -6.25
CA ILE A 114 14.79 8.10 -5.39
C ILE A 114 13.56 7.88 -4.50
N GLU A 115 13.07 8.93 -3.85
CA GLU A 115 11.88 8.85 -2.99
C GLU A 115 10.66 8.43 -3.80
N GLY A 116 10.38 9.12 -4.92
CA GLY A 116 9.26 8.81 -5.80
C GLY A 116 9.33 7.37 -6.32
N PHE A 117 10.51 6.91 -6.76
CA PHE A 117 10.75 5.54 -7.20
C PHE A 117 10.47 4.52 -6.10
N LEU A 118 11.10 4.66 -4.93
CA LEU A 118 10.99 3.68 -3.84
C LEU A 118 9.60 3.70 -3.19
N ALA A 119 8.97 4.86 -3.08
CA ALA A 119 7.59 4.99 -2.62
C ALA A 119 6.62 4.31 -3.59
N THR A 120 6.80 4.50 -4.90
CA THR A 120 5.99 3.84 -5.92
C THR A 120 6.23 2.34 -5.92
N LEU A 121 7.49 1.89 -5.95
CA LEU A 121 7.84 0.47 -5.94
C LEU A 121 7.25 -0.23 -4.71
N GLY A 122 7.53 0.27 -3.51
CA GLY A 122 7.04 -0.32 -2.26
C GLY A 122 5.51 -0.29 -2.17
N GLY A 123 4.89 0.83 -2.56
CA GLY A 123 3.44 0.96 -2.62
C GLY A 123 2.78 -0.05 -3.56
N MET A 124 3.33 -0.21 -4.77
CA MET A 124 2.81 -1.15 -5.76
C MET A 124 3.04 -2.62 -5.38
N VAL A 125 4.21 -2.96 -4.82
CA VAL A 125 4.44 -4.33 -4.30
C VAL A 125 3.45 -4.64 -3.18
N SER A 126 3.22 -3.68 -2.28
CA SER A 126 2.25 -3.80 -1.19
C SER A 126 0.85 -4.06 -1.75
N LEU A 127 0.40 -3.25 -2.70
CA LEU A 127 -0.89 -3.32 -3.36
C LEU A 127 -1.11 -4.68 -4.07
N TRP A 128 -0.17 -5.10 -4.91
CA TRP A 128 -0.26 -6.40 -5.58
C TRP A 128 -0.18 -7.58 -4.61
N SER A 129 0.57 -7.45 -3.49
CA SER A 129 0.59 -8.47 -2.45
C SER A 129 -0.79 -8.66 -1.81
N LEU A 130 -1.57 -7.58 -1.61
CA LEU A 130 -2.96 -7.69 -1.11
C LEU A 130 -3.85 -8.47 -2.10
N ALA A 131 -3.70 -8.23 -3.40
CA ALA A 131 -4.45 -8.96 -4.42
C ALA A 131 -4.07 -10.45 -4.46
N VAL A 132 -2.78 -10.76 -4.33
CA VAL A 132 -2.29 -12.15 -4.22
C VAL A 132 -2.84 -12.83 -2.96
N VAL A 133 -2.86 -12.13 -1.82
CA VAL A 133 -3.47 -12.66 -0.58
C VAL A 133 -4.96 -12.98 -0.80
N ALA A 134 -5.71 -12.08 -1.44
CA ALA A 134 -7.12 -12.31 -1.73
C ALA A 134 -7.32 -13.54 -2.65
N PHE A 135 -6.52 -13.64 -3.70
CA PHE A 135 -6.53 -14.76 -4.64
C PHE A 135 -6.16 -16.09 -3.98
N GLU A 136 -5.09 -16.13 -3.18
CA GLU A 136 -4.67 -17.31 -2.42
C GLU A 136 -5.81 -17.80 -1.52
N ARG A 137 -6.43 -16.89 -0.75
CA ARG A 137 -7.52 -17.25 0.17
C ARG A 137 -8.73 -17.79 -0.57
N TRP A 138 -9.10 -17.15 -1.68
CA TRP A 138 -10.18 -17.65 -2.53
C TRP A 138 -9.86 -19.03 -3.10
N LEU A 139 -8.65 -19.23 -3.64
CA LEU A 139 -8.24 -20.50 -4.22
C LEU A 139 -8.27 -21.64 -3.20
N VAL A 140 -7.68 -21.44 -2.02
CA VAL A 140 -7.57 -22.47 -0.98
C VAL A 140 -8.92 -22.80 -0.35
N ILE A 141 -9.83 -21.82 -0.20
CA ILE A 141 -11.09 -22.00 0.54
C ILE A 141 -12.28 -22.30 -0.38
N CYS A 142 -12.43 -21.56 -1.48
CA CYS A 142 -13.59 -21.68 -2.35
C CYS A 142 -13.44 -22.74 -3.44
N LYS A 143 -12.21 -23.14 -3.75
CA LYS A 143 -11.90 -24.08 -4.83
C LYS A 143 -11.07 -25.23 -4.28
N PRO A 144 -11.69 -26.25 -3.66
CA PRO A 144 -11.04 -27.52 -3.39
C PRO A 144 -10.78 -28.20 -4.73
N LEU A 145 -9.71 -27.81 -5.41
CA LEU A 145 -9.29 -28.26 -6.74
C LEU A 145 -8.78 -29.71 -6.68
N GLY A 146 -9.60 -30.65 -6.21
CA GLY A 146 -9.24 -32.07 -6.08
C GLY A 146 -7.87 -32.27 -5.42
N ASN A 147 -6.89 -32.69 -6.23
CA ASN A 147 -5.51 -32.98 -5.79
C ASN A 147 -4.59 -31.75 -5.70
N PHE A 148 -5.04 -30.55 -6.05
CA PHE A 148 -4.22 -29.35 -5.98
C PHE A 148 -4.05 -28.91 -4.53
N THR A 149 -2.80 -28.85 -4.09
CA THR A 149 -2.42 -28.28 -2.80
C THR A 149 -1.55 -27.08 -3.04
N PHE A 150 -1.87 -25.96 -2.39
CA PHE A 150 -1.00 -24.79 -2.40
C PHE A 150 0.31 -25.15 -1.69
N LYS A 151 1.44 -24.89 -2.34
CA LYS A 151 2.77 -25.37 -1.96
C LYS A 151 3.76 -24.22 -2.07
N THR A 152 4.97 -24.42 -1.54
CA THR A 152 6.04 -23.42 -1.53
C THR A 152 6.34 -22.77 -2.89
N PRO A 153 6.39 -23.49 -4.04
CA PRO A 153 6.63 -22.84 -5.34
C PRO A 153 5.53 -21.83 -5.71
N HIS A 154 4.27 -22.13 -5.40
CA HIS A 154 3.15 -21.23 -5.63
C HIS A 154 3.25 -19.97 -4.76
N ALA A 155 3.65 -20.13 -3.50
CA ALA A 155 3.87 -19.00 -2.59
C ALA A 155 5.02 -18.10 -3.04
N ILE A 156 6.13 -18.68 -3.52
CA ILE A 156 7.27 -17.93 -4.06
C ILE A 156 6.84 -17.18 -5.33
N ALA A 157 6.13 -17.83 -6.24
CA ALA A 157 5.57 -17.16 -7.42
C ALA A 157 4.64 -16.00 -7.04
N GLY A 158 3.81 -16.20 -6.02
CA GLY A 158 2.96 -15.15 -5.44
C GLY A 158 3.72 -13.98 -4.82
N CYS A 159 4.97 -14.18 -4.37
CA CYS A 159 5.83 -13.10 -3.90
C CYS A 159 6.52 -12.38 -5.06
N ILE A 160 6.98 -13.12 -6.09
CA ILE A 160 7.69 -12.56 -7.25
C ILE A 160 6.78 -11.69 -8.13
N LEU A 161 5.53 -12.11 -8.34
CA LEU A 161 4.59 -11.40 -9.22
C LEU A 161 4.38 -9.93 -8.81
N PRO A 162 4.13 -9.59 -7.53
CA PRO A 162 4.10 -8.20 -7.07
C PRO A 162 5.33 -7.36 -7.43
N TRP A 163 6.54 -7.92 -7.35
CA TRP A 163 7.77 -7.20 -7.70
C TRP A 163 7.86 -6.91 -9.20
N ILE A 164 7.47 -7.87 -10.05
CA ILE A 164 7.44 -7.68 -11.50
C ILE A 164 6.42 -6.58 -11.85
N SER A 165 5.20 -6.71 -11.34
CA SER A 165 4.14 -5.72 -11.59
C SER A 165 4.49 -4.32 -11.07
N ALA A 166 5.10 -4.23 -9.88
CA ALA A 166 5.53 -2.97 -9.31
C ALA A 166 6.72 -2.35 -10.06
N SER A 167 7.64 -3.16 -10.58
CA SER A 167 8.75 -2.67 -11.41
C SER A 167 8.25 -2.14 -12.75
N ALA A 168 7.26 -2.80 -13.36
CA ALA A 168 6.58 -2.31 -14.56
C ALA A 168 5.90 -0.95 -14.35
N ALA A 169 5.52 -0.62 -13.11
CA ALA A 169 4.93 0.65 -12.73
C ALA A 169 5.96 1.73 -12.33
N SER A 170 6.99 1.36 -11.57
CA SER A 170 7.93 2.33 -10.96
C SER A 170 9.16 2.64 -11.79
N LEU A 171 9.60 1.74 -12.68
CA LEU A 171 10.75 2.00 -13.54
C LEU A 171 10.47 2.99 -14.69
N PRO A 172 9.33 2.97 -15.39
CA PRO A 172 9.15 3.80 -16.58
C PRO A 172 9.39 5.32 -16.39
N PRO A 173 9.01 5.95 -15.26
CA PRO A 173 9.32 7.36 -14.99
C PRO A 173 10.81 7.69 -14.94
N LEU A 174 11.68 6.71 -14.69
CA LEU A 174 13.14 6.88 -14.74
C LEU A 174 13.70 6.83 -16.17
N PHE A 175 12.93 6.28 -17.12
CA PHE A 175 13.35 6.07 -18.51
C PHE A 175 12.51 6.88 -19.51
N GLY A 176 11.77 7.89 -19.04
CA GLY A 176 11.11 8.88 -19.88
C GLY A 176 9.64 8.63 -20.19
N TRP A 177 9.01 7.60 -19.61
CA TRP A 177 7.55 7.47 -19.61
C TRP A 177 7.01 7.93 -18.25
N SER A 178 6.51 9.17 -18.23
CA SER A 178 6.38 10.03 -17.06
C SER A 178 7.73 10.40 -16.42
N ARG A 179 7.69 10.96 -15.20
CA ARG A 179 8.83 11.41 -14.39
C ARG A 179 8.43 11.56 -12.92
N TYR A 180 9.42 11.54 -12.03
CA TYR A 180 9.22 11.81 -10.60
C TYR A 180 9.46 13.29 -10.28
N ILE A 181 8.46 13.94 -9.71
CA ILE A 181 8.48 15.37 -9.34
C ILE A 181 7.87 15.58 -7.94
N PRO A 182 8.14 16.72 -7.28
CA PRO A 182 7.46 17.04 -6.03
C PRO A 182 5.96 17.29 -6.27
N GLU A 183 5.12 16.70 -5.41
CA GLU A 183 3.67 16.70 -5.53
C GLU A 183 2.98 17.50 -4.40
N GLY A 184 1.78 18.03 -4.68
CA GLY A 184 0.99 18.80 -3.74
C GLY A 184 1.76 20.00 -3.16
N LEU A 185 1.91 20.05 -1.84
CA LEU A 185 2.70 21.05 -1.11
C LEU A 185 4.23 20.94 -1.34
N GLN A 186 4.66 20.15 -2.32
CA GLN A 186 6.05 20.05 -2.78
C GLN A 186 7.02 19.53 -1.70
N CYS A 187 6.52 18.68 -0.80
CA CYS A 187 7.28 18.10 0.32
C CYS A 187 7.35 16.56 0.25
N SER A 188 6.83 15.95 -0.82
CA SER A 188 6.98 14.54 -1.15
C SER A 188 6.99 14.44 -2.67
N CYS A 189 7.57 13.38 -3.21
CA CYS A 189 7.72 13.15 -4.62
C CYS A 189 6.93 11.92 -5.06
N GLY A 190 6.35 12.05 -6.25
CA GLY A 190 5.55 11.02 -6.89
C GLY A 190 5.61 11.19 -8.40
N PRO A 191 4.99 10.26 -9.15
CA PRO A 191 4.84 10.41 -10.59
C PRO A 191 4.15 11.73 -10.97
N ASP A 192 4.47 12.23 -12.17
CA ASP A 192 3.87 13.46 -12.68
C ASP A 192 2.49 13.18 -13.29
N TRP A 193 1.46 13.53 -12.52
CA TRP A 193 0.06 13.49 -12.94
C TRP A 193 -0.46 14.82 -13.47
N TYR A 194 0.31 15.91 -13.30
CA TYR A 194 -0.19 17.28 -13.48
C TYR A 194 0.05 17.82 -14.87
N THR A 195 1.23 17.54 -15.44
CA THR A 195 1.60 18.13 -16.72
C THR A 195 1.11 17.27 -17.88
N THR A 196 0.52 17.91 -18.89
CA THR A 196 -0.04 17.28 -20.08
C THR A 196 0.58 17.83 -21.35
N ASN A 197 0.33 17.17 -22.50
CA ASN A 197 0.88 17.57 -23.80
C ASN A 197 2.41 17.81 -23.79
N ASN A 198 3.16 16.91 -23.14
CA ASN A 198 4.61 17.00 -22.99
C ASN A 198 5.34 15.76 -23.53
N LYS A 199 6.67 15.81 -23.56
CA LYS A 199 7.52 14.74 -24.10
C LYS A 199 7.49 13.42 -23.29
N TYR A 200 7.00 13.43 -22.05
CA TYR A 200 6.99 12.28 -21.15
C TYR A 200 5.71 11.43 -21.25
N ASN A 201 4.69 11.89 -21.99
CA ASN A 201 3.42 11.17 -22.15
C ASN A 201 2.75 10.80 -20.80
N ASN A 202 2.68 11.77 -19.87
CA ASN A 202 2.14 11.53 -18.52
C ASN A 202 0.72 10.96 -18.52
N GLU A 203 -0.17 11.43 -19.40
CA GLU A 203 -1.58 11.01 -19.44
C GLU A 203 -1.70 9.50 -19.66
N SER A 204 -0.94 8.94 -20.61
CA SER A 204 -0.96 7.50 -20.87
C SER A 204 -0.38 6.70 -19.70
N TYR A 205 0.62 7.25 -18.99
CA TYR A 205 1.16 6.64 -17.78
C TYR A 205 0.16 6.65 -16.62
N VAL A 206 -0.57 7.76 -16.40
CA VAL A 206 -1.62 7.83 -15.38
C VAL A 206 -2.73 6.82 -15.67
N MET A 207 -3.17 6.73 -16.92
CA MET A 207 -4.19 5.75 -17.34
C MET A 207 -3.70 4.31 -17.15
N PHE A 208 -2.42 4.04 -17.45
CA PHE A 208 -1.79 2.75 -17.16
C PHE A 208 -1.81 2.44 -15.66
N LEU A 209 -1.40 3.36 -14.79
CA LEU A 209 -1.42 3.15 -13.35
C LEU A 209 -2.83 2.94 -12.81
N PHE A 210 -3.82 3.71 -13.29
CA PHE A 210 -5.20 3.50 -12.87
C PHE A 210 -5.70 2.10 -13.26
N CYS A 211 -5.56 1.72 -14.52
CA CYS A 211 -6.07 0.43 -15.01
C CYS A 211 -5.30 -0.75 -14.40
N PHE A 212 -3.97 -0.74 -14.50
CA PHE A 212 -3.13 -1.87 -14.12
C PHE A 212 -2.84 -1.91 -12.62
N CYS A 213 -2.60 -0.77 -11.98
CA CYS A 213 -2.16 -0.73 -10.59
C CYS A 213 -3.28 -0.46 -9.58
N PHE A 214 -4.45 0.01 -10.02
CA PHE A 214 -5.61 0.19 -9.14
C PHE A 214 -6.77 -0.73 -9.51
N ALA A 215 -7.31 -0.63 -10.72
CA ALA A 215 -8.53 -1.32 -11.12
C ALA A 215 -8.39 -2.85 -11.16
N VAL A 216 -7.30 -3.38 -11.73
CA VAL A 216 -7.05 -4.84 -11.78
C VAL A 216 -6.86 -5.45 -10.38
N PRO A 217 -6.00 -4.91 -9.50
CA PRO A 217 -5.87 -5.43 -8.14
C PRO A 217 -7.15 -5.28 -7.32
N PHE A 218 -7.83 -4.13 -7.40
CA PHE A 218 -9.08 -3.91 -6.69
C PHE A 218 -10.18 -4.87 -7.17
N GLY A 219 -10.34 -5.03 -8.49
CA GLY A 219 -11.27 -5.99 -9.08
C GLY A 219 -10.98 -7.42 -8.63
N THR A 220 -9.70 -7.80 -8.58
CA THR A 220 -9.25 -9.11 -8.07
C THR A 220 -9.63 -9.29 -6.60
N ILE A 221 -9.37 -8.30 -5.75
CA ILE A 221 -9.72 -8.32 -4.32
C ILE A 221 -11.23 -8.47 -4.15
N MET A 222 -12.02 -7.65 -4.84
CA MET A 222 -13.49 -7.67 -4.76
C MET A 222 -14.08 -8.99 -5.22
N PHE A 223 -13.60 -9.53 -6.35
CA PHE A 223 -14.04 -10.84 -6.84
C PHE A 223 -13.70 -11.96 -5.85
N CYS A 224 -12.43 -12.07 -5.46
CA CYS A 224 -11.95 -13.16 -4.61
C CYS A 224 -12.64 -13.15 -3.24
N TYR A 225 -12.72 -11.98 -2.61
CA TYR A 225 -13.38 -11.85 -1.31
C TYR A 225 -14.90 -11.91 -1.40
N GLY A 226 -15.52 -11.43 -2.48
CA GLY A 226 -16.96 -11.63 -2.71
C GLY A 226 -17.32 -13.11 -2.73
N GLN A 227 -16.58 -13.90 -3.52
CA GLN A 227 -16.75 -15.36 -3.58
C GLN A 227 -16.46 -16.03 -2.22
N LEU A 228 -15.38 -15.61 -1.52
CA LEU A 228 -15.05 -16.10 -0.19
C LEU A 228 -16.19 -15.93 0.81
N LEU A 229 -16.77 -14.73 0.86
CA LEU A 229 -17.89 -14.43 1.76
C LEU A 229 -19.14 -15.24 1.42
N ILE A 230 -19.43 -15.43 0.13
CA ILE A 230 -20.56 -16.27 -0.30
C ILE A 230 -20.35 -17.71 0.15
N THR A 231 -19.18 -18.30 -0.13
CA THR A 231 -18.86 -19.68 0.28
C THR A 231 -18.93 -19.85 1.80
N LEU A 232 -18.35 -18.94 2.57
CA LEU A 232 -18.36 -19.02 4.03
C LEU A 232 -19.77 -18.88 4.62
N LYS A 233 -20.62 -18.00 4.06
CA LYS A 233 -22.02 -17.88 4.48
C LYS A 233 -22.83 -19.13 4.18
N LEU A 234 -22.61 -19.77 3.02
CA LEU A 234 -23.26 -21.02 2.67
C LEU A 234 -22.83 -22.15 3.61
N ALA A 235 -21.53 -22.26 3.90
CA ALA A 235 -21.00 -23.24 4.85
C ALA A 235 -21.54 -23.02 6.27
N ALA A 236 -21.57 -21.77 6.74
CA ALA A 236 -22.13 -21.43 8.05
C ALA A 236 -23.63 -21.72 8.15
N LYS A 237 -24.39 -21.54 7.05
CA LYS A 237 -25.82 -21.91 6.99
C LYS A 237 -26.02 -23.43 6.99
N ALA A 238 -25.18 -24.17 6.27
CA ALA A 238 -25.23 -25.64 6.25
C ALA A 238 -24.87 -26.25 7.61
N GLN A 239 -23.99 -25.59 8.37
CA GLN A 239 -23.58 -26.00 9.72
C GLN A 239 -24.10 -25.01 10.77
N ALA A 240 -25.41 -24.75 10.77
CA ALA A 240 -26.03 -23.75 11.65
C ALA A 240 -25.78 -24.02 13.15
N ASP A 241 -25.65 -25.29 13.55
CA ASP A 241 -25.44 -25.67 14.95
C ASP A 241 -23.97 -25.55 15.40
N SER A 242 -23.03 -25.35 14.47
CA SER A 242 -21.61 -25.24 14.77
C SER A 242 -21.23 -23.80 15.15
N ALA A 243 -21.14 -23.55 16.46
CA ALA A 243 -20.69 -22.27 16.98
C ALA A 243 -19.25 -21.91 16.53
N SER A 244 -18.39 -22.91 16.30
CA SER A 244 -17.03 -22.70 15.81
C SER A 244 -17.01 -22.25 14.34
N THR A 245 -17.87 -22.82 13.50
CA THR A 245 -18.01 -22.43 12.08
C THR A 245 -18.56 -21.02 11.96
N GLN A 246 -19.60 -20.67 12.73
CA GLN A 246 -20.15 -19.32 12.75
C GLN A 246 -19.11 -18.28 13.24
N LYS A 247 -18.34 -18.61 14.28
CA LYS A 247 -17.27 -17.73 14.78
C LYS A 247 -16.19 -17.53 13.72
N ALA A 248 -15.79 -18.59 13.02
CA ALA A 248 -14.79 -18.51 11.96
C ALA A 248 -15.27 -17.62 10.79
N GLU A 249 -16.51 -17.80 10.33
CA GLU A 249 -17.13 -16.94 9.31
C GLU A 249 -17.09 -15.47 9.73
N ARG A 250 -17.55 -15.15 10.95
CA ARG A 250 -17.61 -13.77 11.43
C ARG A 250 -16.23 -13.10 11.49
N GLU A 251 -15.21 -13.82 11.97
CA GLU A 251 -13.84 -13.31 12.06
C GLU A 251 -13.24 -13.06 10.66
N VAL A 252 -13.45 -13.98 9.71
CA VAL A 252 -12.99 -13.81 8.33
C VAL A 252 -13.73 -12.68 7.63
N THR A 253 -15.05 -12.60 7.79
CA THR A 253 -15.86 -11.51 7.24
C THR A 253 -15.39 -10.15 7.76
N LYS A 254 -15.13 -10.04 9.07
CA LYS A 254 -14.58 -8.82 9.67
C LYS A 254 -13.22 -8.48 9.06
N MET A 255 -12.33 -9.46 8.87
CA MET A 255 -11.01 -9.26 8.27
C MET A 255 -11.11 -8.71 6.85
N VAL A 256 -11.92 -9.35 6.02
CA VAL A 256 -12.15 -8.94 4.63
C VAL A 256 -12.69 -7.51 4.55
N VAL A 257 -13.72 -7.18 5.34
CA VAL A 257 -14.33 -5.84 5.31
C VAL A 257 -13.33 -4.76 5.71
N VAL A 258 -12.56 -4.99 6.77
CA VAL A 258 -11.54 -4.02 7.23
C VAL A 258 -10.42 -3.87 6.20
N MET A 259 -10.01 -4.94 5.54
CA MET A 259 -8.99 -4.89 4.48
C MET A 259 -9.45 -4.10 3.25
N VAL A 260 -10.67 -4.36 2.76
CA VAL A 260 -11.25 -3.63 1.61
C VAL A 260 -11.44 -2.16 1.93
N PHE A 261 -11.95 -1.85 3.14
CA PHE A 261 -12.10 -0.47 3.58
C PHE A 261 -10.75 0.24 3.69
N GLY A 262 -9.73 -0.41 4.27
CA GLY A 262 -8.38 0.15 4.34
C GLY A 262 -7.77 0.42 2.97
N PHE A 263 -7.94 -0.49 2.01
CA PHE A 263 -7.52 -0.30 0.63
C PHE A 263 -8.17 0.94 0.00
N LEU A 264 -9.51 1.04 0.08
CA LEU A 264 -10.24 2.16 -0.50
C LEU A 264 -9.87 3.48 0.17
N LEU A 265 -9.78 3.50 1.50
CA LEU A 265 -9.44 4.70 2.26
C LEU A 265 -8.10 5.30 1.81
N CYS A 266 -7.12 4.46 1.47
CA CYS A 266 -5.75 4.94 1.28
C CYS A 266 -5.35 5.07 -0.19
N TRP A 267 -5.93 4.27 -1.08
CA TRP A 267 -5.59 4.30 -2.50
C TRP A 267 -6.65 4.99 -3.36
N ALA A 268 -7.94 4.89 -3.01
CA ALA A 268 -8.99 5.48 -3.84
C ALA A 268 -8.89 7.01 -3.91
N PRO A 269 -8.63 7.76 -2.81
CA PRO A 269 -8.48 9.21 -2.91
C PRO A 269 -7.36 9.63 -3.87
N TYR A 270 -6.23 8.90 -3.87
CA TYR A 270 -5.10 9.22 -4.73
C TYR A 270 -5.38 8.89 -6.19
N ALA A 271 -5.98 7.72 -6.46
CA ALA A 271 -6.39 7.30 -7.79
C ALA A 271 -7.51 8.19 -8.38
N SER A 272 -8.48 8.60 -7.57
CA SER A 272 -9.54 9.51 -7.99
C SER A 272 -9.00 10.90 -8.28
N PHE A 273 -8.08 11.41 -7.45
CA PHE A 273 -7.44 12.69 -7.68
C PHE A 273 -6.61 12.70 -8.97
N SER A 274 -5.79 11.68 -9.21
CA SER A 274 -4.96 11.60 -10.42
C SER A 274 -5.80 11.52 -11.70
N LEU A 275 -6.90 10.74 -11.69
CA LEU A 275 -7.85 10.72 -12.81
C LEU A 275 -8.58 12.05 -13.01
N TRP A 276 -8.93 12.75 -11.93
CA TRP A 276 -9.60 14.03 -12.02
C TRP A 276 -8.70 15.07 -12.69
N ILE A 277 -7.42 15.14 -12.30
CA ILE A 277 -6.43 16.04 -12.92
C ILE A 277 -6.23 15.75 -14.42
N VAL A 278 -6.22 14.46 -14.79
CA VAL A 278 -6.09 14.05 -16.21
C VAL A 278 -7.39 14.24 -17.00
N SER A 279 -8.53 14.50 -16.37
CA SER A 279 -9.79 14.79 -17.09
C SER A 279 -10.13 16.28 -17.13
N HIS A 280 -9.60 17.08 -16.20
CA HIS A 280 -9.90 18.50 -16.03
C HIS A 280 -8.62 19.34 -16.20
N HIS A 281 -7.97 19.20 -17.35
CA HIS A 281 -6.69 19.86 -17.63
C HIS A 281 -6.77 21.38 -17.50
N GLY A 282 -5.83 21.97 -16.76
CA GLY A 282 -5.71 23.42 -16.62
C GLY A 282 -6.67 24.04 -15.60
N GLU A 283 -7.54 23.25 -14.96
CA GLU A 283 -8.33 23.74 -13.84
C GLU A 283 -7.48 23.91 -12.58
N THR A 284 -7.73 25.00 -11.84
CA THR A 284 -7.07 25.24 -10.56
C THR A 284 -7.67 24.34 -9.48
N PHE A 285 -6.82 23.78 -8.63
CA PHE A 285 -7.23 22.92 -7.53
C PHE A 285 -6.51 23.28 -6.23
N ASP A 286 -7.12 22.93 -5.09
CA ASP A 286 -6.45 23.05 -3.79
C ASP A 286 -5.36 21.98 -3.67
N LEU A 287 -4.12 22.37 -3.39
CA LEU A 287 -2.98 21.46 -3.22
C LEU A 287 -3.14 20.47 -2.07
N ARG A 288 -4.05 20.74 -1.13
CA ARG A 288 -4.45 19.76 -0.11
C ARG A 288 -5.09 18.53 -0.74
N MET A 289 -5.79 18.67 -1.86
CA MET A 289 -6.39 17.56 -2.61
C MET A 289 -5.34 16.65 -3.26
N ALA A 290 -4.12 17.15 -3.50
CA ALA A 290 -2.98 16.31 -3.90
C ALA A 290 -2.22 15.75 -2.69
N THR A 291 -1.98 16.59 -1.70
CA THR A 291 -1.10 16.29 -0.57
C THR A 291 -1.71 15.27 0.38
N ILE A 292 -2.98 15.45 0.76
CA ILE A 292 -3.64 14.57 1.73
C ILE A 292 -3.73 13.14 1.18
N PRO A 293 -4.19 12.89 -0.06
CA PRO A 293 -4.19 11.54 -0.62
C PRO A 293 -2.80 10.91 -0.76
N SER A 294 -1.78 11.68 -1.15
CA SER A 294 -0.40 11.19 -1.18
C SER A 294 0.08 10.74 0.21
N CYS A 295 -0.20 11.54 1.24
CA CYS A 295 0.15 11.21 2.61
C CYS A 295 -0.62 10.00 3.13
N LEU A 296 -1.91 9.92 2.81
CA LEU A 296 -2.79 8.83 3.24
C LEU A 296 -2.42 7.50 2.60
N SER A 297 -1.99 7.50 1.33
CA SER A 297 -1.50 6.28 0.67
C SER A 297 -0.27 5.70 1.38
N LYS A 298 0.64 6.55 1.88
CA LYS A 298 1.82 6.15 2.67
C LYS A 298 1.46 5.57 4.05
N ALA A 299 0.29 5.92 4.61
CA ALA A 299 -0.22 5.33 5.85
C ALA A 299 -0.51 3.82 5.73
N SER A 300 -0.59 3.29 4.51
CA SER A 300 -0.69 1.85 4.22
C SER A 300 0.44 1.01 4.76
N THR A 301 1.61 1.62 4.96
CA THR A 301 2.73 0.96 5.65
C THR A 301 2.41 0.61 7.10
N VAL A 302 1.48 1.32 7.75
CA VAL A 302 1.09 1.09 9.15
C VAL A 302 -0.14 0.21 9.23
N TYR A 303 -1.25 0.62 8.60
CA TYR A 303 -2.52 -0.06 8.84
C TYR A 303 -2.57 -1.45 8.20
N ASN A 304 -1.90 -1.70 7.07
CA ASN A 304 -1.90 -3.03 6.44
C ASN A 304 -1.34 -4.08 7.42
N PRO A 305 -0.11 -3.94 7.94
CA PRO A 305 0.41 -4.83 8.97
C PRO A 305 -0.46 -4.89 10.23
N VAL A 306 -1.02 -3.76 10.71
CA VAL A 306 -1.92 -3.78 11.88
C VAL A 306 -3.10 -4.72 11.64
N ILE A 307 -3.75 -4.63 10.48
CA ILE A 307 -4.85 -5.52 10.13
C ILE A 307 -4.39 -6.97 10.13
N TYR A 308 -3.30 -7.29 9.43
CA TYR A 308 -2.83 -8.68 9.33
C TYR A 308 -2.36 -9.25 10.68
N VAL A 309 -1.61 -8.47 11.46
CA VAL A 309 -1.08 -8.88 12.76
C VAL A 309 -2.20 -9.06 13.77
N LEU A 310 -3.14 -8.12 13.86
CA LEU A 310 -4.22 -8.19 14.86
C LEU A 310 -5.28 -9.23 14.52
N MET A 311 -5.54 -9.46 13.23
CA MET A 311 -6.60 -10.35 12.77
C MET A 311 -6.12 -11.77 12.47
N ASN A 312 -4.80 -11.99 12.28
CA ASN A 312 -4.23 -13.33 12.25
C ASN A 312 -3.85 -13.77 13.68
N LYS A 313 -4.69 -14.63 14.28
CA LYS A 313 -4.49 -15.14 15.63
C LYS A 313 -3.10 -15.75 15.87
N GLN A 314 -2.55 -16.49 14.89
CA GLN A 314 -1.22 -17.09 15.03
C GLN A 314 -0.14 -16.01 15.16
N PHE A 315 -0.22 -14.99 14.30
CA PHE A 315 0.70 -13.87 14.28
C PHE A 315 0.57 -13.01 15.55
N ARG A 316 -0.67 -12.70 15.95
CA ARG A 316 -0.97 -11.97 17.18
C ARG A 316 -0.37 -12.65 18.40
N SER A 317 -0.60 -13.96 18.57
CA SER A 317 -0.08 -14.68 19.74
C SER A 317 1.45 -14.71 19.79
N CYS A 318 2.10 -14.94 18.65
CA CYS A 318 3.57 -14.91 18.57
C CYS A 318 4.13 -13.50 18.84
N MET A 319 3.49 -12.47 18.29
CA MET A 319 3.93 -11.08 18.48
C MET A 319 3.73 -10.61 19.92
N MET A 320 2.60 -10.95 20.55
CA MET A 320 2.36 -10.67 21.97
C MET A 320 3.36 -11.41 22.87
N LYS A 321 3.74 -12.64 22.52
CA LYS A 321 4.79 -13.38 23.24
C LYS A 321 6.14 -12.68 23.14
N MET A 322 6.50 -12.15 21.98
CA MET A 322 7.75 -11.43 21.76
C MET A 322 7.78 -10.06 22.47
N VAL A 323 6.70 -9.28 22.40
CA VAL A 323 6.65 -7.91 22.93
C VAL A 323 6.35 -7.88 24.43
N CYS A 324 5.45 -8.75 24.91
CA CYS A 324 4.95 -8.70 26.29
C CYS A 324 5.44 -9.84 27.18
N GLY A 325 6.21 -10.81 26.64
CA GLY A 325 6.71 -11.96 27.41
C GLY A 325 5.62 -12.91 27.92
N LYS A 326 4.35 -12.70 27.58
CA LYS A 326 3.23 -13.54 28.00
C LYS A 326 3.15 -14.78 27.10
N ASN A 327 3.18 -15.97 27.70
CA ASN A 327 2.66 -17.17 27.05
C ASN A 327 1.13 -17.00 26.97
N ILE A 328 0.63 -16.64 25.79
CA ILE A 328 -0.80 -16.81 25.51
C ILE A 328 -0.98 -18.30 25.23
N GLU A 329 -1.22 -19.08 26.28
CA GLU A 329 -1.79 -20.41 26.15
C GLU A 329 -3.24 -20.24 25.71
N GLU A 330 -3.52 -20.49 24.42
CA GLU A 330 -4.88 -20.77 23.95
C GLU A 330 -4.84 -21.93 22.94
N ASP A 331 -5.37 -23.06 23.42
CA ASP A 331 -5.88 -24.28 22.77
C ASP A 331 -5.34 -24.66 21.38
N GLU A 332 -4.36 -25.58 21.42
CA GLU A 332 -3.79 -26.30 20.28
C GLU A 332 -4.79 -27.13 19.45
N ALA A 333 -6.07 -27.17 19.82
CA ALA A 333 -7.07 -28.03 19.17
C ALA A 333 -7.82 -27.40 17.97
N SER A 334 -7.71 -26.09 17.72
CA SER A 334 -8.59 -25.42 16.74
C SER A 334 -7.98 -25.20 15.35
N THR A 335 -6.65 -25.22 15.19
CA THR A 335 -6.02 -24.85 13.90
C THR A 335 -5.56 -26.03 13.04
N SER A 336 -5.26 -27.19 13.63
CA SER A 336 -5.11 -28.44 12.85
C SER A 336 -6.49 -28.92 12.36
N SER A 337 -7.52 -28.77 13.19
CA SER A 337 -8.90 -29.14 12.87
C SER A 337 -9.52 -28.28 11.76
N GLN A 338 -9.11 -27.02 11.58
CA GLN A 338 -9.63 -26.16 10.50
C GLN A 338 -9.11 -26.53 9.10
N VAL A 339 -7.93 -27.14 8.98
CA VAL A 339 -7.41 -27.62 7.69
C VAL A 339 -7.94 -29.03 7.38
N THR A 340 -8.24 -29.84 8.41
CA THR A 340 -8.66 -31.23 8.20
C THR A 340 -10.19 -31.43 8.17
N GLN A 341 -11.00 -30.59 8.84
CA GLN A 341 -12.46 -30.75 8.83
C GLN A 341 -13.19 -30.08 7.64
N VAL A 342 -12.56 -29.14 6.94
CA VAL A 342 -13.15 -28.57 5.71
C VAL A 342 -12.93 -29.51 4.51
N SER A 343 -11.90 -30.35 4.54
CA SER A 343 -11.64 -31.35 3.48
C SER A 343 -12.54 -32.59 3.54
N SER A 344 -13.35 -32.79 4.59
CA SER A 344 -14.19 -33.99 4.73
C SER A 344 -15.66 -33.80 4.33
N VAL A 345 -16.05 -32.68 3.72
CA VAL A 345 -17.45 -32.46 3.32
C VAL A 345 -17.51 -31.92 1.88
N ALA A 346 -17.18 -32.77 0.92
CA ALA A 346 -17.73 -32.66 -0.42
C ALA A 346 -19.08 -33.40 -0.43
N PRO A 347 -20.18 -32.79 -0.92
CA PRO A 347 -21.37 -33.55 -1.26
C PRO A 347 -21.05 -34.45 -2.46
N GLU A 348 -21.53 -35.69 -2.44
CA GLU A 348 -21.73 -36.49 -3.66
C GLU A 348 -22.65 -35.78 -4.64
#